data_AF-A0AAJ6B4D5-F1
#
_entry.id   AF-A0AAJ6B4D5-F1
#
_cell.length_a   1.000
_cell.length_b   1.000
_cell.length_c   1.000
_cell.angle_alpha   90.00
_cell.angle_beta   90.00
_cell.angle_gamma   90.00
#
_symmetry.space_group_name_H-M   'P 1'
#
loop_
_entity.id
_entity.type
_entity.pdbx_description
1 polymer ?
#
loop_
_entity_poly.entity_id
_entity_poly.type
_entity_poly.pdbx_seq_one_letter_code
_entity_poly.pdbx_strand_id
1 'polypeptide(L)'
;MRAAVIALLAAGVVLLPGAASSTASGSDVERGVAVYAVVATDTSVGPEGEETVRTQRGDVRVACVAAECRVVSEPGFGFLGGVPLTVGETIGGEDAEAAAGDPCTIGHGERALTVSARIDGFTATLTQEPVDWTACPDGSEGYAHARTIVWEGTPVAVDPCLFTPTACTVTAGTASRLASGDPAAPSVLSALVPPTEVVVSPASLLTTALLTVILVLLVAFPSGLLNRAVEAGADRLVAWRRTRAPHDGAAEKTPRWRTSWWWAASGVLAASVVSAFVDPQFGFNPGSARVVLSLLVSFAVDIVLGWVLVIWVMSRFHPGVGHDYSFRPASLLVVVAAVIFTRVTGFEPGIVFGLVAGVAFASLPGAAAKARSTLVTMGFAFVASLIAWVLYGLTVPGIGDSVPATLIAETLAGITVGGISSLPLALLPIGGLPGRGLWVWRRGVWAGCYATGLLAFFVILLPLPFSWAEVEWELWAWVGMYAVYAGVAVVAWLVLTRPWRTAAKVTDGVEEEGVESAAGDRVET
;
A
#
# COMPACT_ATOMS: atom_id res chain seq x y z
N MET A 1 -37.93 10.43 -2.77
CA MET A 1 -36.60 11.02 -2.44
C MET A 1 -35.72 10.19 -1.50
N ARG A 2 -36.25 9.26 -0.69
CA ARG A 2 -35.42 8.39 0.18
C ARG A 2 -34.70 7.23 -0.54
N ALA A 3 -35.13 6.87 -1.76
CA ALA A 3 -34.52 5.75 -2.51
C ALA A 3 -33.27 6.12 -3.32
N ALA A 4 -33.14 7.37 -3.79
CA ALA A 4 -32.03 7.77 -4.67
C ALA A 4 -30.70 8.00 -3.94
N VAL A 5 -30.73 8.27 -2.63
CA VAL A 5 -29.52 8.46 -1.81
C VAL A 5 -28.99 7.13 -1.25
N ILE A 6 -29.83 6.09 -1.21
CA ILE A 6 -29.45 4.74 -0.76
C ILE A 6 -28.93 3.89 -1.94
N ALA A 7 -29.42 4.14 -3.16
CA ALA A 7 -28.97 3.41 -4.36
C ALA A 7 -27.51 3.71 -4.79
N LEU A 8 -26.96 4.87 -4.41
CA LEU A 8 -25.58 5.25 -4.75
C LEU A 8 -24.50 4.58 -3.87
N LEU A 9 -24.90 3.88 -2.81
CA LEU A 9 -23.99 3.12 -1.94
C LEU A 9 -23.88 1.63 -2.32
N ALA A 10 -24.63 1.16 -3.33
CA ALA A 10 -24.75 -0.27 -3.64
C ALA A 10 -24.15 -0.71 -5.00
N ALA A 11 -23.55 0.19 -5.78
CA ALA A 11 -23.19 -0.08 -7.19
C ALA A 11 -21.68 -0.26 -7.47
N GLY A 12 -20.88 -0.67 -6.49
CA GLY A 12 -19.41 -0.77 -6.63
C GLY A 12 -18.82 -2.10 -6.18
N VAL A 13 -19.41 -3.23 -6.56
CA VAL A 13 -18.78 -4.55 -6.40
C VAL A 13 -18.74 -5.21 -7.77
N VAL A 14 -17.64 -5.02 -8.48
CA VAL A 14 -17.32 -5.75 -9.70
C VAL A 14 -16.33 -6.85 -9.31
N LEU A 15 -16.75 -8.11 -9.44
CA LEU A 15 -15.93 -9.31 -9.25
C LEU A 15 -15.18 -9.59 -10.56
N LEU A 16 -13.84 -9.68 -10.52
CA LEU A 16 -13.04 -10.33 -11.57
C LEU A 16 -11.80 -11.04 -10.99
N PRO A 17 -11.29 -12.08 -11.68
CA PRO A 17 -10.46 -13.15 -11.12
C PRO A 17 -8.96 -12.80 -11.12
N GLY A 18 -8.23 -13.43 -10.19
CA GLY A 18 -6.80 -13.18 -9.98
C GLY A 18 -5.87 -13.94 -10.93
N ALA A 19 -4.63 -13.46 -11.00
CA ALA A 19 -3.40 -14.26 -11.08
C ALA A 19 -2.15 -13.36 -11.13
N ALA A 20 -1.14 -13.82 -10.39
CA ALA A 20 0.30 -13.76 -10.65
C ALA A 20 1.00 -12.40 -10.76
N SER A 21 1.81 -12.11 -9.74
CA SER A 21 2.88 -11.12 -9.74
C SER A 21 4.23 -11.82 -9.57
N SER A 22 5.27 -11.30 -10.22
CA SER A 22 6.66 -11.60 -9.87
C SER A 22 7.54 -10.40 -10.18
N THR A 23 7.91 -9.68 -9.12
CA THR A 23 9.03 -8.76 -8.98
C THR A 23 10.37 -9.39 -8.58
N ALA A 24 11.51 -8.82 -8.98
CA ALA A 24 12.85 -9.01 -8.42
C ALA A 24 13.73 -7.79 -8.73
N SER A 25 14.75 -7.39 -7.97
CA SER A 25 15.16 -7.61 -6.57
C SER A 25 16.33 -6.65 -6.28
N GLY A 26 16.67 -6.48 -5.00
CA GLY A 26 18.01 -6.07 -4.54
C GLY A 26 18.46 -6.98 -3.40
N SER A 27 19.29 -7.98 -3.73
CA SER A 27 20.14 -8.81 -2.86
C SER A 27 19.61 -9.33 -1.51
N ASP A 28 18.33 -9.66 -1.43
CA ASP A 28 17.86 -10.78 -0.62
C ASP A 28 18.30 -12.10 -1.26
N VAL A 29 18.21 -13.23 -0.55
CA VAL A 29 18.14 -14.53 -1.23
C VAL A 29 16.92 -14.43 -2.15
N GLU A 30 17.18 -14.13 -3.42
CA GLU A 30 16.16 -13.94 -4.43
C GLU A 30 15.36 -15.23 -4.43
N ARG A 31 14.09 -15.17 -4.01
CA ARG A 31 13.28 -16.38 -3.86
C ARG A 31 13.26 -17.11 -5.19
N GLY A 32 13.58 -18.40 -5.15
CA GLY A 32 13.74 -19.18 -6.37
C GLY A 32 15.11 -19.05 -7.04
N VAL A 33 16.14 -18.47 -6.40
CA VAL A 33 17.52 -18.41 -6.92
C VAL A 33 18.51 -19.05 -5.95
N ALA A 34 19.42 -19.86 -6.50
CA ALA A 34 20.54 -20.45 -5.81
C ALA A 34 21.86 -19.96 -6.42
N VAL A 35 22.79 -19.53 -5.58
CA VAL A 35 24.11 -19.01 -5.95
C VAL A 35 25.19 -19.90 -5.35
N TYR A 36 26.12 -20.34 -6.19
CA TYR A 36 27.23 -21.20 -5.82
C TYR A 36 28.55 -20.55 -6.25
N ALA A 37 29.55 -20.58 -5.37
CA ALA A 37 30.93 -20.27 -5.72
C ALA A 37 31.54 -21.53 -6.35
N VAL A 38 31.90 -21.46 -7.62
CA VAL A 38 32.29 -22.60 -8.45
C VAL A 38 33.71 -22.45 -8.97
N VAL A 39 34.43 -23.56 -9.02
CA VAL A 39 35.69 -23.73 -9.74
C VAL A 39 35.42 -24.58 -10.98
N ALA A 40 35.63 -23.99 -12.15
CA ALA A 40 35.55 -24.66 -13.45
C ALA A 40 36.94 -25.13 -13.87
N THR A 41 37.10 -26.41 -14.18
CA THR A 41 38.35 -27.01 -14.67
C THR A 41 38.11 -27.60 -16.04
N ASP A 42 38.82 -27.07 -17.04
CA ASP A 42 38.76 -27.44 -18.44
C ASP A 42 40.02 -28.22 -18.84
N THR A 43 39.84 -29.49 -19.16
CA THR A 43 40.88 -30.39 -19.65
C THR A 43 40.66 -30.65 -21.14
N SER A 44 41.63 -30.28 -21.97
CA SER A 44 41.59 -30.47 -23.42
C SER A 44 42.76 -31.34 -23.86
N VAL A 45 42.48 -32.39 -24.64
CA VAL A 45 43.48 -33.33 -25.16
C VAL A 45 43.70 -33.10 -26.66
N GLY A 46 44.96 -32.87 -27.03
CA GLY A 46 45.43 -32.70 -28.40
C GLY A 46 45.42 -33.99 -29.22
N PRO A 47 45.56 -33.89 -30.54
CA PRO A 47 45.62 -35.06 -31.43
C PRO A 47 46.84 -35.95 -31.15
N GLU A 48 47.93 -35.38 -30.61
CA GLU A 48 49.13 -36.10 -30.19
C GLU A 48 49.06 -36.59 -28.73
N GLY A 49 47.91 -36.44 -28.06
CA GLY A 49 47.73 -36.81 -26.66
C GLY A 49 48.25 -35.77 -25.65
N GLU A 50 48.64 -34.57 -26.10
CA GLU A 50 49.02 -33.47 -25.21
C GLU A 50 47.82 -32.98 -24.39
N GLU A 51 47.92 -32.98 -23.07
CA GLU A 51 46.88 -32.52 -22.16
C GLU A 51 47.13 -31.07 -21.73
N THR A 52 46.11 -30.22 -21.90
CA THR A 52 46.12 -28.84 -21.42
C THR A 52 45.00 -28.64 -20.41
N VAL A 53 45.34 -28.11 -19.23
CA VAL A 53 44.39 -27.87 -18.14
C VAL A 53 44.27 -26.38 -17.85
N ARG A 54 43.05 -25.87 -17.79
CA ARG A 54 42.73 -24.48 -17.42
C ARG A 54 41.73 -24.45 -16.29
N THR A 55 41.91 -23.55 -15.32
CA THR A 55 41.01 -23.40 -14.18
C THR A 55 40.50 -21.97 -14.08
N GLN A 56 39.20 -21.81 -13.83
CA GLN A 56 38.57 -20.51 -13.62
C GLN A 56 37.67 -20.56 -12.38
N ARG A 57 37.59 -19.45 -11.65
CA ARG A 57 36.72 -19.30 -10.47
C ARG A 57 35.67 -18.23 -10.74
N GLY A 58 34.48 -18.41 -10.18
CA GLY A 58 33.43 -17.41 -10.14
C GLY A 58 32.11 -18.02 -9.69
N ASP A 59 31.00 -17.33 -9.95
CA ASP A 59 29.70 -17.72 -9.39
C ASP A 59 28.78 -18.32 -10.45
N VAL A 60 28.14 -19.44 -10.10
CA VAL A 60 27.02 -19.99 -10.86
C VAL A 60 25.71 -19.58 -10.18
N ARG A 61 24.78 -19.04 -10.97
CA ARG A 61 23.43 -18.70 -10.52
C ARG A 61 22.41 -19.60 -11.20
N VAL A 62 21.61 -20.30 -10.42
CA VAL A 62 20.48 -21.11 -10.86
C VAL A 62 19.21 -20.38 -10.46
N ALA A 63 18.33 -20.07 -11.41
CA ALA A 63 17.04 -19.45 -11.15
C ALA A 63 15.91 -20.38 -11.57
N CYS A 64 14.86 -20.44 -10.75
CA CYS A 64 13.72 -21.31 -10.97
C CYS A 64 12.43 -20.49 -11.02
N VAL A 65 11.60 -20.81 -12.00
CA VAL A 65 10.25 -20.26 -12.16
C VAL A 65 9.29 -21.44 -12.14
N ALA A 66 8.49 -21.54 -11.08
CA ALA A 66 7.63 -22.69 -10.81
C ALA A 66 8.43 -24.02 -10.73
N ALA A 67 8.18 -24.97 -11.62
CA ALA A 67 8.84 -26.29 -11.65
C ALA A 67 10.02 -26.38 -12.62
N GLU A 68 10.38 -25.27 -13.28
CA GLU A 68 11.48 -25.20 -14.24
C GLU A 68 12.62 -24.35 -13.69
N CYS A 69 13.85 -24.87 -13.75
CA CYS A 69 15.06 -24.17 -13.34
C CYS A 69 16.00 -23.97 -14.53
N ARG A 70 16.83 -22.93 -14.49
CA ARG A 70 17.85 -22.65 -15.52
C ARG A 70 19.09 -22.05 -14.89
N VAL A 71 20.26 -22.33 -15.48
CA VAL A 71 21.50 -21.62 -15.13
C VAL A 71 21.51 -20.27 -15.85
N VAL A 72 21.62 -19.19 -15.06
CA VAL A 72 21.55 -17.79 -15.51
C VAL A 72 22.94 -17.17 -15.65
N SER A 73 23.91 -17.66 -14.89
CA SER A 73 25.31 -17.25 -15.01
C SER A 73 26.26 -18.40 -14.70
N GLU A 74 27.44 -18.36 -15.32
CA GLU A 74 28.51 -19.31 -15.07
C GLU A 74 29.89 -18.64 -15.16
N PRO A 75 30.91 -19.16 -14.46
CA PRO A 75 32.27 -18.68 -14.58
C PRO A 75 32.91 -19.16 -15.89
N GLY A 76 32.76 -18.35 -16.93
CA GLY A 76 33.42 -18.57 -18.21
C GLY A 76 32.86 -19.72 -19.03
N PHE A 77 33.42 -19.90 -20.24
CA PHE A 77 33.11 -20.93 -21.23
C PHE A 77 31.72 -20.90 -21.92
N GLY A 78 30.66 -20.42 -21.26
CA GLY A 78 29.38 -20.14 -21.92
C GLY A 78 28.57 -21.39 -22.32
N PHE A 79 28.77 -22.52 -21.63
CA PHE A 79 28.11 -23.80 -21.95
C PHE A 79 26.93 -24.15 -21.04
N LEU A 80 26.87 -23.65 -19.81
CA LEU A 80 25.78 -23.93 -18.88
C LEU A 80 24.56 -23.02 -19.12
N GLY A 81 24.73 -21.88 -19.78
CA GLY A 81 23.66 -20.92 -20.05
C GLY A 81 22.48 -21.52 -20.82
N GLY A 82 21.29 -21.52 -20.21
CA GLY A 82 20.04 -21.89 -20.88
C GLY A 82 19.66 -23.38 -20.82
N VAL A 83 20.44 -24.21 -20.13
CA VAL A 83 20.10 -25.63 -19.89
C VAL A 83 18.85 -25.71 -19.02
N PRO A 84 17.77 -26.39 -19.48
CA PRO A 84 16.59 -26.62 -18.66
C PRO A 84 16.91 -27.66 -17.58
N LEU A 85 16.62 -27.32 -16.32
CA LEU A 85 16.79 -28.18 -15.16
C LEU A 85 15.42 -28.49 -14.55
N THR A 86 15.21 -29.72 -14.13
CA THR A 86 13.97 -30.16 -13.48
C THR A 86 14.10 -30.11 -11.96
N VAL A 87 13.04 -29.71 -11.27
CA VAL A 87 13.01 -29.56 -9.81
C VAL A 87 12.75 -30.91 -9.13
N GLY A 88 13.63 -31.30 -8.21
CA GLY A 88 13.52 -32.48 -7.33
C GLY A 88 14.40 -32.31 -6.07
N GLU A 89 14.65 -33.38 -5.29
CA GLU A 89 15.64 -33.36 -4.18
C GLU A 89 17.04 -32.93 -4.67
N THR A 90 17.30 -33.13 -5.95
CA THR A 90 18.40 -32.55 -6.72
C THR A 90 17.80 -31.81 -7.91
N ILE A 91 18.19 -30.55 -8.14
CA ILE A 91 17.84 -29.84 -9.37
C ILE A 91 18.80 -30.34 -10.44
N GLY A 92 18.30 -31.19 -11.35
CA GLY A 92 19.11 -31.85 -12.36
C GLY A 92 18.45 -31.85 -13.73
N GLY A 93 19.27 -31.80 -14.77
CA GLY A 93 18.88 -32.08 -16.15
C GLY A 93 19.79 -33.18 -16.69
N GLU A 94 19.20 -34.24 -17.23
CA GLU A 94 19.92 -35.25 -18.00
C GLU A 94 20.09 -34.75 -19.44
N ASP A 95 21.35 -34.72 -19.86
CA ASP A 95 21.83 -34.85 -21.24
C ASP A 95 21.21 -33.88 -22.26
N ALA A 96 21.66 -32.62 -22.20
CA ALA A 96 21.62 -31.77 -23.38
C ALA A 96 22.68 -32.28 -24.38
N GLU A 97 22.32 -33.30 -25.15
CA GLU A 97 23.14 -33.80 -26.26
C GLU A 97 23.11 -32.78 -27.40
N ALA A 98 24.26 -32.21 -27.72
CA ALA A 98 24.43 -31.42 -28.92
C ALA A 98 25.19 -32.25 -29.96
N ALA A 99 24.54 -32.48 -31.10
CA ALA A 99 25.16 -33.16 -32.24
C ALA A 99 26.43 -32.42 -32.66
N ALA A 100 27.42 -33.18 -33.16
CA ALA A 100 28.67 -32.63 -33.67
C ALA A 100 28.41 -31.53 -34.72
N GLY A 101 29.11 -30.41 -34.56
CA GLY A 101 29.11 -29.33 -35.54
C GLY A 101 30.05 -29.67 -36.70
N ASP A 102 29.86 -29.01 -37.85
CA ASP A 102 30.80 -29.13 -38.96
C ASP A 102 32.19 -28.61 -38.51
N PRO A 103 33.24 -29.46 -38.54
CA PRO A 103 34.59 -29.08 -38.13
C PRO A 103 35.15 -27.89 -38.92
N CYS A 104 34.63 -27.62 -40.12
CA CYS A 104 35.06 -26.53 -40.99
C CYS A 104 34.41 -25.18 -40.70
N THR A 105 33.41 -25.12 -39.81
CA THR A 105 32.70 -23.85 -39.50
C THR A 105 32.70 -23.51 -38.02
N ILE A 106 32.31 -24.45 -37.15
CA ILE A 106 32.11 -24.20 -35.71
C ILE A 106 33.09 -25.04 -34.86
N GLY A 107 33.62 -26.15 -35.40
CA GLY A 107 34.77 -26.85 -34.81
C GLY A 107 34.49 -27.51 -33.46
N HIS A 108 33.45 -28.34 -33.35
CA HIS A 108 33.20 -29.13 -32.13
C HIS A 108 32.61 -30.50 -32.44
N GLY A 109 33.06 -31.52 -31.69
CA GLY A 109 32.46 -32.85 -31.71
C GLY A 109 31.16 -32.91 -30.91
N GLU A 110 30.62 -34.12 -30.81
CA GLU A 110 29.43 -34.42 -30.03
C GLU A 110 29.66 -34.06 -28.55
N ARG A 111 28.65 -33.45 -27.92
CA ARG A 111 28.73 -32.98 -26.55
C ARG A 111 27.64 -33.58 -25.68
N ALA A 112 28.01 -34.00 -24.49
CA ALA A 112 27.07 -34.33 -23.42
C ALA A 112 27.30 -33.41 -22.23
N LEU A 113 26.22 -32.91 -21.64
CA LEU A 113 26.25 -32.02 -20.49
C LEU A 113 25.32 -32.53 -19.39
N THR A 114 25.88 -32.76 -18.21
CA THR A 114 25.14 -33.13 -17.00
C THR A 114 25.27 -32.01 -15.97
N VAL A 115 24.15 -31.60 -15.36
CA VAL A 115 24.12 -30.54 -14.33
C VAL A 115 23.33 -31.03 -13.12
N SER A 116 23.87 -30.84 -11.91
CA SER A 116 23.26 -31.17 -10.63
C SER A 116 23.51 -30.05 -9.62
N ALA A 117 22.46 -29.33 -9.24
CA ALA A 117 22.46 -28.39 -8.12
C ALA A 117 21.77 -29.00 -6.90
N ARG A 118 22.34 -28.78 -5.72
CA ARG A 118 21.86 -29.26 -4.41
C ARG A 118 21.95 -28.14 -3.38
N ILE A 119 21.30 -28.31 -2.23
CA ILE A 119 21.39 -27.33 -1.14
C ILE A 119 22.82 -27.17 -0.61
N ASP A 120 23.62 -28.23 -0.67
CA ASP A 120 24.98 -28.34 -0.13
C ASP A 120 26.08 -28.22 -1.18
N GLY A 121 25.76 -28.15 -2.47
CA GLY A 121 26.76 -28.04 -3.52
C GLY A 121 26.21 -27.98 -4.94
N PHE A 122 27.10 -27.66 -5.88
CA PHE A 122 26.83 -27.62 -7.31
C PHE A 122 27.88 -28.43 -8.06
N THR A 123 27.41 -29.28 -8.98
CA THR A 123 28.27 -30.02 -9.90
C THR A 123 27.73 -29.95 -11.32
N ALA A 124 28.60 -29.72 -12.30
CA ALA A 124 28.28 -29.91 -13.71
C ALA A 124 29.47 -30.52 -14.44
N THR A 125 29.20 -31.27 -15.51
CA THR A 125 30.24 -31.90 -16.35
C THR A 125 29.83 -31.84 -17.81
N LEU A 126 30.70 -31.27 -18.64
CA LEU A 126 30.59 -31.26 -20.10
C LEU A 126 31.68 -32.19 -20.65
N THR A 127 31.30 -33.16 -21.47
CA THR A 127 32.22 -33.95 -22.28
C THR A 127 32.03 -33.62 -23.75
N GLN A 128 33.13 -33.56 -24.51
CA GLN A 128 33.14 -33.38 -25.94
C GLN A 128 34.03 -34.44 -26.59
N GLU A 129 33.51 -35.15 -27.58
CA GLU A 129 34.30 -36.08 -28.39
C GLU A 129 35.24 -35.32 -29.34
N PRO A 130 36.44 -35.87 -29.62
CA PRO A 130 37.33 -35.29 -30.61
C PRO A 130 36.75 -35.46 -32.02
N VAL A 131 37.11 -34.54 -32.93
CA VAL A 131 36.84 -34.68 -34.37
C VAL A 131 38.18 -34.70 -35.09
N ASP A 132 38.43 -35.76 -35.85
CA ASP A 132 39.63 -35.92 -36.65
C ASP A 132 39.80 -34.80 -37.68
N TRP A 133 41.05 -34.59 -38.09
CA TRP A 133 41.40 -33.61 -39.13
C TRP A 133 40.59 -33.82 -40.40
N THR A 134 39.84 -32.80 -40.78
CA THR A 134 38.93 -32.82 -41.93
C THR A 134 39.30 -31.71 -42.90
N ALA A 135 39.52 -32.03 -44.16
CA ALA A 135 39.85 -31.04 -45.20
C ALA A 135 38.61 -30.19 -45.56
N CYS A 136 38.76 -28.87 -45.47
CA CYS A 136 37.68 -27.91 -45.68
C CYS A 136 37.67 -27.36 -47.12
N PRO A 137 36.50 -26.87 -47.61
CA PRO A 137 36.36 -26.40 -49.00
C PRO A 137 37.27 -25.22 -49.38
N ASP A 138 37.74 -24.45 -48.40
CA ASP A 138 38.66 -23.32 -48.58
C ASP A 138 40.15 -23.73 -48.58
N GLY A 139 40.44 -25.04 -48.45
CA GLY A 139 41.78 -25.60 -48.39
C GLY A 139 42.41 -25.60 -46.98
N SER A 140 41.67 -25.19 -45.95
CA SER A 140 42.07 -25.35 -44.55
C SER A 140 41.75 -26.76 -44.03
N GLU A 141 42.24 -27.11 -42.84
CA GLU A 141 41.84 -28.34 -42.13
C GLU A 141 41.14 -27.96 -40.81
N GLY A 142 39.98 -28.55 -40.56
CA GLY A 142 39.22 -28.41 -39.32
C GLY A 142 39.50 -29.57 -38.38
N TYR A 143 39.57 -29.29 -37.07
CA TYR A 143 39.80 -30.28 -36.02
C TYR A 143 39.12 -29.82 -34.73
N ALA A 144 38.67 -30.77 -33.89
CA ALA A 144 38.16 -30.48 -32.56
C ALA A 144 38.82 -31.37 -31.50
N HIS A 145 39.27 -30.76 -30.41
CA HIS A 145 39.86 -31.47 -29.28
C HIS A 145 38.82 -32.31 -28.53
N ALA A 146 39.28 -33.44 -27.95
CA ALA A 146 38.56 -34.06 -26.86
C ALA A 146 38.63 -33.12 -25.66
N ARG A 147 37.48 -32.84 -25.03
CA ARG A 147 37.40 -31.82 -23.98
C ARG A 147 36.49 -32.28 -22.85
N THR A 148 36.94 -32.08 -21.63
CA THR A 148 36.15 -32.34 -20.42
C THR A 148 36.19 -31.09 -19.55
N ILE A 149 35.03 -30.52 -19.24
CA ILE A 149 34.91 -29.38 -18.32
C ILE A 149 34.12 -29.83 -17.10
N VAL A 150 34.70 -29.63 -15.91
CA VAL A 150 34.07 -29.96 -14.62
C VAL A 150 33.89 -28.69 -13.82
N TRP A 151 32.67 -28.44 -13.37
CA TRP A 151 32.32 -27.37 -12.45
C TRP A 151 32.01 -27.96 -11.09
N GLU A 152 32.75 -27.56 -10.06
CA GLU A 152 32.49 -27.94 -8.67
C GLU A 152 32.36 -26.70 -7.81
N GLY A 153 31.32 -26.63 -6.99
CA GLY A 153 31.13 -25.46 -6.14
C GLY A 153 30.36 -25.68 -4.86
N THR A 154 30.54 -24.71 -3.96
CA THR A 154 29.91 -24.65 -2.64
C THR A 154 28.83 -23.56 -2.62
N PRO A 155 27.74 -23.75 -1.85
CA PRO A 155 26.66 -22.79 -1.77
C PRO A 155 27.13 -21.48 -1.14
N VAL A 156 26.74 -20.35 -1.75
CA VAL A 156 26.97 -19.00 -1.23
C VAL A 156 25.66 -18.41 -0.69
N ALA A 157 24.59 -18.54 -1.47
CA ALA A 157 23.25 -18.10 -1.10
C ALA A 157 22.24 -19.03 -1.79
N VAL A 158 21.63 -19.94 -1.04
CA VAL A 158 20.72 -20.94 -1.59
C VAL A 158 19.39 -20.89 -0.86
N ASP A 159 18.30 -20.66 -1.60
CA ASP A 159 16.95 -20.76 -1.06
C ASP A 159 16.61 -22.24 -0.78
N PRO A 160 16.44 -22.67 0.49
CA PRO A 160 16.08 -24.06 0.82
C PRO A 160 14.75 -24.50 0.19
N CYS A 161 13.88 -23.53 -0.11
CA CYS A 161 12.57 -23.78 -0.72
C CYS A 161 12.64 -24.30 -2.15
N LEU A 162 13.77 -24.10 -2.84
CA LEU A 162 14.00 -24.63 -4.19
C LEU A 162 14.04 -26.16 -4.25
N PHE A 163 14.54 -26.80 -3.19
CA PHE A 163 14.80 -28.24 -3.16
C PHE A 163 13.72 -29.02 -2.39
N THR A 164 12.83 -28.32 -1.68
CA THR A 164 11.74 -28.93 -0.90
C THR A 164 10.40 -28.20 -1.14
N PRO A 165 9.78 -28.39 -2.32
CA PRO A 165 8.55 -27.68 -2.70
C PRO A 165 7.41 -27.89 -1.69
N THR A 166 7.31 -29.09 -1.10
CA THR A 166 6.26 -29.46 -0.13
C THR A 166 6.42 -28.78 1.23
N ALA A 167 7.65 -28.43 1.63
CA ALA A 167 7.90 -27.68 2.86
C ALA A 167 7.64 -26.17 2.67
N CYS A 168 7.69 -25.70 1.42
CA CYS A 168 7.52 -24.29 1.06
C CYS A 168 6.22 -23.99 0.32
N THR A 169 5.14 -24.74 0.61
CA THR A 169 3.77 -24.20 0.61
C THR A 169 3.57 -23.08 1.65
N VAL A 170 4.56 -22.20 1.80
CA VAL A 170 4.35 -20.85 2.30
C VAL A 170 3.92 -20.06 1.07
N THR A 171 2.61 -19.94 0.91
CA THR A 171 1.98 -18.97 0.02
C THR A 171 2.81 -17.68 0.04
N ALA A 172 3.26 -17.25 -1.13
CA ALA A 172 3.81 -15.92 -1.29
C ALA A 172 2.87 -14.90 -0.62
N GLY A 173 3.39 -14.11 0.32
CA GLY A 173 2.73 -12.91 0.81
C GLY A 173 1.72 -13.10 1.95
N THR A 174 2.20 -13.46 3.14
CA THR A 174 1.54 -12.90 4.33
C THR A 174 2.58 -12.67 5.41
N ALA A 175 2.81 -11.41 5.75
CA ALA A 175 3.66 -11.07 6.89
C ALA A 175 3.09 -11.54 8.25
N SER A 176 1.84 -12.01 8.24
CA SER A 176 1.12 -12.56 9.39
C SER A 176 1.29 -14.07 9.53
N ARG A 177 1.38 -14.53 10.77
CA ARG A 177 1.32 -15.93 11.18
C ARG A 177 0.23 -16.19 12.22
N LEU A 178 -0.77 -15.33 12.35
CA LEU A 178 -1.84 -15.47 13.35
C LEU A 178 -2.61 -16.80 13.25
N ALA A 179 -2.68 -17.39 12.06
CA ALA A 179 -3.34 -18.68 11.84
C ALA A 179 -2.69 -19.85 12.61
N SER A 180 -1.42 -19.71 13.01
CA SER A 180 -0.70 -20.70 13.83
C SER A 180 -1.32 -20.92 15.23
N GLY A 181 -2.09 -19.94 15.72
CA GLY A 181 -2.67 -19.99 17.07
C GLY A 181 -1.69 -19.62 18.19
N ASP A 182 -0.40 -19.43 17.89
CA ASP A 182 0.59 -18.97 18.87
C ASP A 182 0.29 -17.52 19.30
N PRO A 183 0.11 -17.26 20.62
CA PRO A 183 -0.07 -15.91 21.14
C PRO A 183 1.03 -14.92 20.74
N ALA A 184 2.27 -15.37 20.54
CA ALA A 184 3.40 -14.51 20.19
C ALA A 184 3.58 -14.31 18.67
N ALA A 185 2.84 -15.07 17.83
CA ALA A 185 2.97 -15.04 16.38
C ALA A 185 2.82 -13.62 15.81
N PRO A 186 3.67 -13.22 14.85
CA PRO A 186 3.60 -11.90 14.22
C PRO A 186 2.31 -11.71 13.41
N SER A 187 1.87 -10.46 13.30
CA SER A 187 0.74 -10.04 12.45
C SER A 187 1.22 -9.10 11.34
N VAL A 188 0.30 -8.65 10.48
CA VAL A 188 0.57 -7.57 9.51
C VAL A 188 1.13 -6.28 10.14
N LEU A 189 0.86 -6.00 11.42
CA LEU A 189 1.44 -4.85 12.12
C LEU A 189 2.93 -5.05 12.46
N SER A 190 3.35 -6.31 12.61
CA SER A 190 4.76 -6.68 12.79
C SER A 190 5.59 -6.54 11.50
N ALA A 191 4.93 -6.27 10.37
CA ALA A 191 5.55 -6.12 9.06
C ALA A 191 5.93 -4.67 8.73
N LEU A 192 5.66 -3.73 9.63
CA LEU A 192 6.00 -2.33 9.41
C LEU A 192 7.52 -2.20 9.22
N VAL A 193 7.94 -1.47 8.19
CA VAL A 193 9.36 -1.28 7.89
C VAL A 193 10.02 -0.44 9.00
N PRO A 194 11.08 -0.94 9.67
CA PRO A 194 11.76 -0.19 10.71
C PRO A 194 12.61 0.95 10.14
N PRO A 195 12.94 1.98 10.94
CA PRO A 195 13.75 3.12 10.51
C PRO A 195 15.13 2.77 9.92
N THR A 196 15.72 1.66 10.35
CA THR A 196 17.04 1.20 9.90
C THR A 196 17.03 0.65 8.48
N GLU A 197 15.87 0.20 8.00
CA GLU A 197 15.69 -0.40 6.66
C GLU A 197 15.19 0.61 5.63
N VAL A 198 14.81 1.82 6.04
CA VAL A 198 14.41 2.88 5.12
C VAL A 198 15.64 3.39 4.37
N VAL A 199 15.82 2.88 3.15
CA VAL A 199 16.88 3.34 2.24
C VAL A 199 16.51 4.71 1.67
N VAL A 200 17.06 5.75 2.31
CA VAL A 200 16.90 7.14 1.87
C VAL A 200 17.93 7.48 0.80
N SER A 201 17.74 6.96 -0.42
CA SER A 201 18.55 7.40 -1.56
C SER A 201 18.11 8.83 -1.97
N PRO A 202 19.03 9.73 -2.38
CA PRO A 202 18.65 11.06 -2.86
C PRO A 202 17.65 11.01 -4.04
N ALA A 203 17.78 9.98 -4.88
CA ALA A 203 16.87 9.74 -6.00
C ALA A 203 15.46 9.32 -5.53
N SER A 204 15.35 8.37 -4.59
CA SER A 204 14.04 7.96 -4.04
C SER A 204 13.36 9.11 -3.29
N LEU A 205 14.11 9.92 -2.55
CA LEU A 205 13.59 11.13 -1.92
C LEU A 205 13.05 12.14 -2.94
N LEU A 206 13.78 12.38 -4.03
CA LEU A 206 13.34 13.29 -5.09
C LEU A 206 12.06 12.78 -5.76
N THR A 207 11.99 11.49 -6.08
CA THR A 207 10.81 10.86 -6.67
C THR A 207 9.62 10.91 -5.74
N THR A 208 9.79 10.57 -4.46
CA THR A 208 8.74 10.68 -3.44
C THR A 208 8.26 12.12 -3.29
N ALA A 209 9.18 13.09 -3.26
CA ALA A 209 8.85 14.51 -3.17
C ALA A 209 8.06 14.98 -4.40
N LEU A 210 8.48 14.58 -5.61
CA LEU A 210 7.78 14.91 -6.85
C LEU A 210 6.38 14.30 -6.90
N LEU A 211 6.25 13.00 -6.59
CA LEU A 211 4.96 12.32 -6.50
C LEU A 211 4.06 12.96 -5.46
N THR A 212 4.61 13.32 -4.29
CA THR A 212 3.88 14.07 -3.27
C THR A 212 3.35 15.38 -3.82
N VAL A 213 4.18 16.18 -4.50
CA VAL A 213 3.75 17.45 -5.11
C VAL A 213 2.65 17.22 -6.14
N ILE A 214 2.80 16.22 -7.01
CA ILE A 214 1.78 15.86 -8.01
C ILE A 214 0.46 15.50 -7.33
N LEU A 215 0.51 14.65 -6.30
CA LEU A 215 -0.67 14.21 -5.54
C LEU A 215 -1.34 15.39 -4.83
N VAL A 216 -0.56 16.29 -4.24
CA VAL A 216 -1.07 17.52 -3.62
C VAL A 216 -1.87 18.34 -4.62
N LEU A 217 -1.32 18.54 -5.82
CA LEU A 217 -1.97 19.29 -6.89
C LEU A 217 -3.24 18.57 -7.36
N LEU A 218 -3.16 17.25 -7.55
CA LEU A 218 -4.25 16.41 -8.02
C LEU A 218 -5.42 16.36 -7.04
N VAL A 219 -5.15 16.38 -5.73
CA VAL A 219 -6.18 16.34 -4.67
C VAL A 219 -6.76 17.72 -4.38
N ALA A 220 -5.94 18.77 -4.42
CA ALA A 220 -6.38 20.13 -4.13
C ALA A 220 -7.47 20.62 -5.10
N PHE A 221 -7.35 20.28 -6.39
CA PHE A 221 -8.29 20.69 -7.43
C PHE A 221 -9.73 20.14 -7.23
N PRO A 222 -9.98 18.82 -7.21
CA PRO A 222 -11.31 18.24 -6.99
C PRO A 222 -11.86 18.57 -5.61
N SER A 223 -11.02 18.70 -4.58
CA SER A 223 -11.46 19.15 -3.26
C SER A 223 -12.08 20.55 -3.31
N GLY A 224 -11.54 21.46 -4.13
CA GLY A 224 -12.12 22.79 -4.36
C GLY A 224 -13.52 22.73 -4.98
N LEU A 225 -13.73 21.85 -5.96
CA LEU A 225 -15.03 21.64 -6.61
C LEU A 225 -16.05 20.99 -5.67
N LEU A 226 -15.64 19.93 -4.95
CA LEU A 226 -16.48 19.23 -3.99
C LEU A 226 -16.91 20.15 -2.86
N ASN A 227 -16.01 21.01 -2.35
CA ASN A 227 -16.38 21.99 -1.34
C ASN A 227 -17.46 22.96 -1.81
N ARG A 228 -17.33 23.51 -3.01
CA ARG A 228 -18.38 24.39 -3.58
C ARG A 228 -19.70 23.64 -3.75
N ALA A 229 -19.64 22.37 -4.14
CA ALA A 229 -20.82 21.52 -4.26
C ALA A 229 -21.49 21.28 -2.89
N VAL A 230 -20.69 20.96 -1.86
CA VAL A 230 -21.18 20.73 -0.49
C VAL A 230 -21.70 22.02 0.13
N GLU A 231 -21.03 23.15 -0.05
CA GLU A 231 -21.49 24.47 0.41
C GLU A 231 -22.85 24.80 -0.25
N ALA A 232 -22.96 24.70 -1.57
CA ALA A 232 -24.21 24.92 -2.30
C ALA A 232 -25.32 23.92 -1.90
N GLY A 233 -24.96 22.66 -1.65
CA GLY A 233 -25.87 21.61 -1.21
C GLY A 233 -26.34 21.80 0.23
N ALA A 234 -25.45 22.21 1.14
CA ALA A 234 -25.74 22.45 2.54
C ALA A 234 -26.73 23.61 2.72
N ASP A 235 -26.51 24.71 2.00
CA ASP A 235 -27.45 25.85 2.01
C ASP A 235 -28.84 25.43 1.53
N ARG A 236 -28.92 24.59 0.50
CA ARG A 236 -30.18 24.00 0.02
C ARG A 236 -30.82 23.05 1.03
N LEU A 237 -30.03 22.22 1.71
CA LEU A 237 -30.53 21.26 2.70
C LEU A 237 -31.06 21.96 3.95
N VAL A 238 -30.39 23.04 4.37
CA VAL A 238 -30.83 23.92 5.46
C VAL A 238 -32.08 24.68 5.05
N ALA A 239 -32.15 25.24 3.83
CA ALA A 239 -33.35 25.89 3.32
C ALA A 239 -34.54 24.91 3.24
N TRP A 240 -34.32 23.70 2.72
CA TRP A 240 -35.34 22.66 2.65
C TRP A 240 -35.80 22.19 4.03
N ARG A 241 -34.88 22.03 5.00
CA ARG A 241 -35.24 21.73 6.39
C ARG A 241 -36.01 22.89 7.03
N ARG A 242 -35.62 24.14 6.80
CA ARG A 242 -36.37 25.32 7.27
C ARG A 242 -37.78 25.39 6.67
N THR A 243 -37.98 24.94 5.44
CA THR A 243 -39.33 24.90 4.83
C THR A 243 -40.21 23.73 5.31
N ARG A 244 -39.66 22.73 6.01
CA ARG A 244 -40.40 21.54 6.47
C ARG A 244 -40.43 21.33 7.98
N ALA A 245 -39.57 21.99 8.73
CA ALA A 245 -39.62 21.99 10.18
C ALA A 245 -40.54 23.12 10.65
N PRO A 246 -41.53 22.84 11.54
CA PRO A 246 -42.24 23.90 12.25
C PRO A 246 -41.23 24.80 12.97
N HIS A 247 -41.53 26.08 13.02
CA HIS A 247 -40.67 27.16 13.50
C HIS A 247 -40.47 27.13 15.03
N ASP A 248 -40.09 26.00 15.61
CA ASP A 248 -39.70 25.94 17.02
C ASP A 248 -38.20 26.23 17.10
N GLY A 249 -37.86 27.42 17.60
CA GLY A 249 -36.50 27.88 17.88
C GLY A 249 -35.76 27.09 18.97
N ALA A 250 -35.99 25.79 19.04
CA ALA A 250 -35.26 24.87 19.89
C ALA A 250 -33.85 24.71 19.32
N ALA A 251 -32.90 25.42 19.92
CA ALA A 251 -31.48 25.13 19.81
C ALA A 251 -31.31 23.60 19.83
N GLU A 252 -30.75 23.05 18.75
CA GLU A 252 -30.62 21.61 18.50
C GLU A 252 -29.84 20.98 19.67
N LYS A 253 -30.56 20.50 20.69
CA LYS A 253 -29.97 19.92 21.89
C LYS A 253 -29.26 18.64 21.46
N THR A 254 -27.94 18.67 21.39
CA THR A 254 -27.13 17.48 21.17
C THR A 254 -27.54 16.45 22.23
N PRO A 255 -28.00 15.26 21.82
CA PRO A 255 -28.62 14.34 22.76
C PRO A 255 -27.53 13.83 23.73
N ARG A 256 -27.77 13.99 25.04
CA ARG A 256 -26.79 13.77 26.14
C ARG A 256 -26.09 12.42 26.14
N TRP A 257 -26.62 11.40 25.44
CA TRP A 257 -25.94 10.11 25.30
C TRP A 257 -24.64 10.21 24.49
N ARG A 258 -24.53 11.17 23.56
CA ARG A 258 -23.33 11.35 22.71
C ARG A 258 -22.10 11.91 23.42
N THR A 259 -22.27 12.45 24.63
CA THR A 259 -21.19 13.02 25.46
C THR A 259 -20.75 12.09 26.59
N SER A 260 -21.30 10.87 26.69
CA SER A 260 -20.89 9.90 27.70
C SER A 260 -19.62 9.16 27.28
N TRP A 261 -18.62 9.16 28.16
CA TRP A 261 -17.34 8.44 28.02
C TRP A 261 -17.50 6.97 27.63
N TRP A 262 -18.54 6.29 28.15
CA TRP A 262 -18.80 4.88 27.84
C TRP A 262 -19.06 4.62 26.35
N TRP A 263 -19.74 5.53 25.67
CA TRP A 263 -19.96 5.40 24.23
C TRP A 263 -18.68 5.61 23.44
N ALA A 264 -17.85 6.57 23.86
CA ALA A 264 -16.53 6.76 23.26
C ALA A 264 -15.67 5.51 23.43
N ALA A 265 -15.60 4.95 24.63
CA ALA A 265 -14.86 3.71 24.91
C ALA A 265 -15.37 2.53 24.07
N SER A 266 -16.70 2.36 23.96
CA SER A 266 -17.29 1.31 23.11
C SER A 266 -16.97 1.50 21.63
N GLY A 267 -16.91 2.74 21.15
CA GLY A 267 -16.56 3.07 19.79
C GLY A 267 -15.09 2.77 19.49
N VAL A 268 -14.19 3.05 20.42
CA VAL A 268 -12.76 2.71 20.30
C VAL A 268 -12.56 1.19 20.28
N LEU A 269 -13.27 0.45 21.14
CA LEU A 269 -13.26 -1.01 21.12
C LEU A 269 -13.80 -1.57 19.81
N ALA A 270 -14.91 -1.03 19.30
CA ALA A 270 -15.43 -1.44 18.00
C ALA A 270 -14.43 -1.13 16.87
N ALA A 271 -13.76 0.03 16.94
CA ALA A 271 -12.75 0.42 15.96
C ALA A 271 -11.54 -0.53 15.97
N SER A 272 -11.06 -0.93 17.16
CA SER A 272 -9.91 -1.83 17.26
C SER A 272 -10.25 -3.23 16.75
N VAL A 273 -11.45 -3.75 17.07
CA VAL A 273 -11.94 -5.03 16.54
C VAL A 273 -12.05 -4.98 15.03
N VAL A 274 -12.70 -3.95 14.46
CA VAL A 274 -12.82 -3.80 13.01
C VAL A 274 -11.45 -3.67 12.37
N SER A 275 -10.54 -2.89 12.95
CA SER A 275 -9.19 -2.68 12.42
C SER A 275 -8.34 -3.95 12.43
N ALA A 276 -8.58 -4.88 13.37
CA ALA A 276 -7.85 -6.15 13.41
C ALA A 276 -8.17 -7.06 12.20
N PHE A 277 -9.34 -6.88 11.56
CA PHE A 277 -9.67 -7.57 10.30
C PHE A 277 -8.84 -7.12 9.10
N VAL A 278 -7.96 -6.12 9.25
CA VAL A 278 -6.93 -5.83 8.25
C VAL A 278 -6.03 -7.05 8.02
N ASP A 279 -5.78 -7.84 9.06
CA ASP A 279 -4.99 -9.06 8.96
C ASP A 279 -5.80 -10.21 8.31
N PRO A 280 -5.34 -10.81 7.19
CA PRO A 280 -6.02 -11.94 6.55
C PRO A 280 -6.23 -13.16 7.43
N GLN A 281 -5.33 -13.36 8.40
CA GLN A 281 -5.33 -14.52 9.27
C GLN A 281 -6.02 -14.23 10.60
N PHE A 282 -6.71 -13.08 10.72
CA PHE A 282 -7.50 -12.74 11.89
C PHE A 282 -8.59 -13.78 12.14
N GLY A 283 -8.68 -14.26 13.38
CA GLY A 283 -9.65 -15.29 13.77
C GLY A 283 -9.84 -15.39 15.28
N PHE A 284 -10.50 -16.46 15.74
CA PHE A 284 -10.70 -16.71 17.16
C PHE A 284 -9.49 -17.44 17.76
N ASN A 285 -8.38 -16.73 17.94
CA ASN A 285 -7.16 -17.27 18.54
C ASN A 285 -6.47 -16.24 19.48
N PRO A 286 -5.55 -16.68 20.36
CA PRO A 286 -4.85 -15.79 21.29
C PRO A 286 -4.05 -14.67 20.60
N GLY A 287 -3.43 -14.96 19.45
CA GLY A 287 -2.69 -13.94 18.67
C GLY A 287 -3.60 -12.84 18.16
N SER A 288 -4.81 -13.17 17.70
CA SER A 288 -5.82 -12.22 17.24
C SER A 288 -6.35 -11.36 18.39
N ALA A 289 -6.53 -11.94 19.58
CA ALA A 289 -6.88 -11.18 20.78
C ALA A 289 -5.76 -10.18 21.16
N ARG A 290 -4.50 -10.57 21.00
CA ARG A 290 -3.33 -9.70 21.18
C ARG A 290 -3.32 -8.56 20.17
N VAL A 291 -3.58 -8.79 18.89
CA VAL A 291 -3.68 -7.73 17.86
C VAL A 291 -4.79 -6.73 18.17
N VAL A 292 -5.98 -7.21 18.57
CA VAL A 292 -7.08 -6.33 19.02
C VAL A 292 -6.65 -5.50 20.23
N LEU A 293 -5.94 -6.11 21.18
CA LEU A 293 -5.41 -5.41 22.34
C LEU A 293 -4.34 -4.36 21.95
N SER A 294 -3.41 -4.70 21.07
CA SER A 294 -2.40 -3.76 20.54
C SER A 294 -3.05 -2.54 19.88
N LEU A 295 -4.06 -2.76 19.03
CA LEU A 295 -4.82 -1.69 18.38
C LEU A 295 -5.67 -0.88 19.37
N LEU A 296 -6.28 -1.54 20.35
CA LEU A 296 -7.04 -0.89 21.41
C LEU A 296 -6.14 0.04 22.23
N VAL A 297 -4.96 -0.44 22.63
CA VAL A 297 -3.97 0.35 23.37
C VAL A 297 -3.44 1.49 22.51
N SER A 298 -3.10 1.23 21.24
CA SER A 298 -2.68 2.27 20.30
C SER A 298 -3.71 3.39 20.19
N PHE A 299 -4.97 3.08 19.90
CA PHE A 299 -6.03 4.08 19.80
C PHE A 299 -6.28 4.80 21.13
N ALA A 300 -6.26 4.07 22.25
CA ALA A 300 -6.41 4.68 23.56
C ALA A 300 -5.27 5.68 23.85
N VAL A 301 -4.02 5.32 23.52
CA VAL A 301 -2.86 6.20 23.67
C VAL A 301 -3.00 7.44 22.79
N ASP A 302 -3.30 7.28 21.50
CA ASP A 302 -3.45 8.40 20.57
C ASP A 302 -4.57 9.36 21.00
N ILE A 303 -5.70 8.81 21.41
CA ILE A 303 -6.87 9.58 21.87
C ILE A 303 -6.52 10.28 23.18
N VAL A 304 -6.10 9.55 24.22
CA VAL A 304 -5.88 10.11 25.55
C VAL A 304 -4.74 11.12 25.54
N LEU A 305 -3.59 10.79 24.95
CA LEU A 305 -2.46 11.72 24.91
C LEU A 305 -2.78 12.94 24.04
N GLY A 306 -3.43 12.74 22.89
CA GLY A 306 -3.88 13.84 22.05
C GLY A 306 -4.83 14.77 22.79
N TRP A 307 -5.76 14.22 23.57
CA TRP A 307 -6.71 15.00 24.36
C TRP A 307 -6.01 15.78 25.45
N VAL A 308 -5.19 15.12 26.27
CA VAL A 308 -4.45 15.74 27.38
C VAL A 308 -3.59 16.88 26.85
N LEU A 309 -2.82 16.66 25.80
CA LEU A 309 -1.96 17.68 25.22
C LEU A 309 -2.78 18.85 24.68
N VAL A 310 -3.80 18.58 23.87
CA VAL A 310 -4.58 19.64 23.22
C VAL A 310 -5.35 20.46 24.27
N ILE A 311 -5.92 19.83 25.30
CA ILE A 311 -6.54 20.52 26.45
C ILE A 311 -5.50 21.34 27.21
N TRP A 312 -4.33 20.78 27.50
CA TRP A 312 -3.25 21.49 28.21
C TRP A 312 -2.75 22.71 27.43
N VAL A 313 -2.48 22.56 26.13
CA VAL A 313 -2.03 23.67 25.28
C VAL A 313 -3.14 24.73 25.13
N MET A 314 -4.38 24.33 24.85
CA MET A 314 -5.47 25.29 24.64
C MET A 314 -5.87 26.00 25.93
N SER A 315 -5.92 25.31 27.07
CA SER A 315 -6.21 25.94 28.37
C SER A 315 -5.15 26.99 28.75
N ARG A 316 -3.90 26.80 28.31
CA ARG A 316 -2.82 27.77 28.55
C ARG A 316 -2.93 29.05 27.72
N PHE A 317 -3.47 28.96 26.50
CA PHE A 317 -3.63 30.10 25.58
C PHE A 317 -5.01 30.76 25.68
N HIS A 318 -6.04 30.01 26.07
CA HIS A 318 -7.42 30.49 26.16
C HIS A 318 -8.09 29.99 27.46
N PRO A 319 -7.75 30.60 28.61
CA PRO A 319 -8.40 30.27 29.88
C PRO A 319 -9.91 30.54 29.78
N GLY A 320 -10.74 29.52 30.05
CA GLY A 320 -12.20 29.65 30.07
C GLY A 320 -12.96 29.03 28.89
N VAL A 321 -12.28 28.45 27.89
CA VAL A 321 -12.95 27.69 26.82
C VAL A 321 -13.32 26.30 27.33
N GLY A 322 -14.62 25.98 27.35
CA GLY A 322 -15.12 24.66 27.71
C GLY A 322 -14.70 23.57 26.70
N HIS A 323 -14.44 22.38 27.22
CA HIS A 323 -14.11 21.20 26.42
C HIS A 323 -15.34 20.30 26.35
N ASP A 324 -15.72 19.86 25.14
CA ASP A 324 -16.79 18.90 24.96
C ASP A 324 -16.30 17.68 24.19
N TYR A 325 -16.82 16.51 24.55
CA TYR A 325 -16.45 15.24 23.95
C TYR A 325 -17.58 14.81 23.03
N SER A 326 -17.30 14.75 21.72
CA SER A 326 -18.30 14.29 20.77
C SER A 326 -17.85 13.00 20.10
N PHE A 327 -18.54 11.91 20.38
CA PHE A 327 -18.40 10.69 19.59
C PHE A 327 -19.11 10.87 18.23
N ARG A 328 -18.41 10.57 17.14
CA ARG A 328 -18.94 10.68 15.77
C ARG A 328 -19.04 9.29 15.14
N PRO A 329 -20.15 8.54 15.28
CA PRO A 329 -20.25 7.16 14.78
C PRO A 329 -19.97 7.00 13.28
N ALA A 330 -20.14 8.07 12.50
CA ALA A 330 -19.79 8.08 11.08
C ALA A 330 -18.30 7.80 10.80
N SER A 331 -17.40 8.07 11.74
CA SER A 331 -15.98 7.71 11.59
C SER A 331 -15.74 6.21 11.58
N LEU A 332 -16.56 5.43 12.29
CA LEU A 332 -16.48 3.97 12.28
C LEU A 332 -16.74 3.41 10.88
N LEU A 333 -17.64 4.03 10.10
CA LEU A 333 -17.87 3.65 8.70
C LEU A 333 -16.63 3.87 7.83
N VAL A 334 -15.84 4.91 8.12
CA VAL A 334 -14.56 5.16 7.42
C VAL A 334 -13.55 4.07 7.75
N VAL A 335 -13.46 3.65 9.01
CA VAL A 335 -12.60 2.52 9.41
C VAL A 335 -13.02 1.24 8.70
N VAL A 336 -14.31 0.90 8.71
CA VAL A 336 -14.84 -0.28 7.99
C VAL A 336 -14.50 -0.21 6.49
N ALA A 337 -14.72 0.94 5.85
CA ALA A 337 -14.41 1.12 4.44
C ALA A 337 -12.90 0.97 4.15
N ALA A 338 -12.04 1.44 5.05
CA ALA A 338 -10.58 1.31 4.92
C ALA A 338 -10.11 -0.14 5.06
N VAL A 339 -10.70 -0.89 5.99
CA VAL A 339 -10.44 -2.32 6.12
C VAL A 339 -10.91 -3.06 4.86
N ILE A 340 -12.13 -2.81 4.38
CA ILE A 340 -12.64 -3.41 3.15
C ILE A 340 -11.71 -3.08 1.98
N PHE A 341 -11.31 -1.82 1.83
CA PHE A 341 -10.38 -1.39 0.78
C PHE A 341 -9.09 -2.18 0.85
N THR A 342 -8.44 -2.21 2.02
CA THR A 342 -7.21 -2.95 2.27
C THR A 342 -7.34 -4.43 1.90
N ARG A 343 -8.45 -5.06 2.30
CA ARG A 343 -8.73 -6.48 2.03
C ARG A 343 -8.96 -6.77 0.56
N VAL A 344 -9.59 -5.85 -0.16
CA VAL A 344 -9.86 -5.99 -1.60
C VAL A 344 -8.63 -5.71 -2.45
N THR A 345 -7.79 -4.76 -2.03
CA THR A 345 -6.59 -4.37 -2.78
C THR A 345 -5.34 -5.16 -2.41
N GLY A 346 -5.34 -5.89 -1.29
CA GLY A 346 -4.15 -6.57 -0.78
C GLY A 346 -3.07 -5.60 -0.29
N PHE A 347 -3.46 -4.37 0.04
CA PHE A 347 -2.52 -3.33 0.45
C PHE A 347 -1.89 -3.68 1.81
N GLU A 348 -0.63 -4.10 1.81
CA GLU A 348 0.13 -4.41 3.02
C GLU A 348 1.29 -3.41 3.19
N PRO A 349 1.46 -2.76 4.36
CA PRO A 349 0.66 -2.88 5.58
C PRO A 349 -0.69 -2.17 5.45
N GLY A 350 -1.73 -2.78 6.03
CA GLY A 350 -3.09 -2.26 5.86
C GLY A 350 -3.32 -0.89 6.50
N ILE A 351 -4.18 -0.10 5.85
CA ILE A 351 -4.44 1.27 6.28
C ILE A 351 -5.40 1.25 7.47
N VAL A 352 -4.83 1.42 8.67
CA VAL A 352 -5.60 1.55 9.91
C VAL A 352 -5.80 3.03 10.23
N PHE A 353 -7.03 3.54 10.15
CA PHE A 353 -7.32 4.92 10.56
C PHE A 353 -7.67 4.99 12.05
N GLY A 354 -6.85 5.69 12.84
CA GLY A 354 -7.03 5.81 14.29
C GLY A 354 -8.13 6.76 14.79
N LEU A 355 -8.93 7.38 13.91
CA LEU A 355 -9.83 8.47 14.31
C LEU A 355 -11.28 8.02 14.44
N VAL A 356 -11.62 7.37 15.55
CA VAL A 356 -13.03 7.10 15.91
C VAL A 356 -13.60 8.09 16.94
N ALA A 357 -12.75 8.72 17.75
CA ALA A 357 -13.14 9.78 18.68
C ALA A 357 -12.25 11.03 18.52
N GLY A 358 -12.85 12.21 18.51
CA GLY A 358 -12.13 13.49 18.44
C GLY A 358 -12.63 14.48 19.49
N VAL A 359 -11.74 15.34 19.99
CA VAL A 359 -12.12 16.47 20.86
C VAL A 359 -12.65 17.60 20.00
N ALA A 360 -13.82 18.12 20.34
CA ALA A 360 -14.32 19.36 19.77
C ALA A 360 -14.28 20.44 20.85
N PHE A 361 -13.65 21.57 20.57
CA PHE A 361 -13.74 22.74 21.45
C PHE A 361 -15.01 23.50 21.12
N ALA A 362 -15.79 23.80 22.15
CA ALA A 362 -16.96 24.67 22.02
C ALA A 362 -16.47 26.08 21.67
N SER A 363 -16.62 26.45 20.39
CA SER A 363 -16.38 27.80 19.84
C SER A 363 -15.01 28.42 20.17
N LEU A 364 -13.98 28.08 19.39
CA LEU A 364 -12.74 28.87 19.36
C LEU A 364 -12.99 30.22 18.66
N PRO A 365 -12.57 31.35 19.25
CA PRO A 365 -12.78 32.67 18.64
C PRO A 365 -11.85 32.86 17.43
N GLY A 366 -12.44 32.82 16.24
CA GLY A 366 -11.78 33.16 14.98
C GLY A 366 -11.01 32.02 14.28
N ALA A 367 -10.77 32.21 12.99
CA ALA A 367 -10.12 31.22 12.13
C ALA A 367 -8.70 30.85 12.58
N ALA A 368 -7.96 31.82 13.15
CA ALA A 368 -6.59 31.60 13.62
C ALA A 368 -6.51 30.66 14.83
N ALA A 369 -7.43 30.77 15.80
CA ALA A 369 -7.45 29.89 16.96
C ALA A 369 -7.78 28.45 16.57
N LYS A 370 -8.73 28.27 15.65
CA LYS A 370 -9.09 26.96 15.07
C LYS A 370 -7.94 26.35 14.24
N ALA A 371 -7.20 27.18 13.50
CA ALA A 371 -6.02 26.74 12.78
C ALA A 371 -4.90 26.29 13.75
N ARG A 372 -4.65 27.06 14.83
CA ARG A 372 -3.66 26.70 15.86
C ARG A 372 -4.01 25.40 16.56
N SER A 373 -5.27 25.19 16.96
CA SER A 373 -5.67 23.92 17.59
C SER A 373 -5.44 22.75 16.62
N THR A 374 -5.75 22.93 15.34
CA THR A 374 -5.51 21.94 14.28
C THR A 374 -4.01 21.63 14.13
N LEU A 375 -3.15 22.65 14.09
CA LEU A 375 -1.69 22.46 14.02
C LEU A 375 -1.15 21.71 15.23
N VAL A 376 -1.64 22.02 16.43
CA VAL A 376 -1.21 21.33 17.66
C VAL A 376 -1.62 19.86 17.62
N THR A 377 -2.87 19.56 17.27
CA THR A 377 -3.35 18.17 17.19
C THR A 377 -2.62 17.37 16.13
N MET A 378 -2.44 17.91 14.92
CA MET A 378 -1.75 17.21 13.82
C MET A 378 -0.26 17.11 14.05
N GLY A 379 0.37 18.16 14.58
CA GLY A 379 1.78 18.14 14.96
C GLY A 379 2.06 17.10 16.05
N PHE A 380 1.16 16.98 17.04
CA PHE A 380 1.24 15.93 18.04
C PHE A 380 1.13 14.53 17.41
N ALA A 381 0.09 14.28 16.62
CA ALA A 381 -0.11 12.97 15.99
C ALA A 381 1.13 12.58 15.15
N PHE A 382 1.65 13.53 14.37
CA PHE A 382 2.86 13.33 13.58
C PHE A 382 4.08 13.00 14.45
N VAL A 383 4.37 13.81 15.48
CA VAL A 383 5.54 13.59 16.36
C VAL A 383 5.40 12.31 17.16
N ALA A 384 4.21 12.01 17.70
CA ALA A 384 3.95 10.79 18.45
C ALA A 384 4.14 9.55 17.57
N SER A 385 3.63 9.57 16.34
CA SER A 385 3.85 8.48 15.38
C SER A 385 5.31 8.33 14.98
N LEU A 386 6.06 9.42 14.80
CA LEU A 386 7.50 9.33 14.52
C LEU A 386 8.27 8.73 15.71
N ILE A 387 7.95 9.13 16.93
CA ILE A 387 8.57 8.56 18.14
C ILE A 387 8.21 7.08 18.25
N ALA A 388 6.94 6.73 18.06
CA ALA A 388 6.49 5.34 18.09
C ALA A 388 7.20 4.49 17.02
N TRP A 389 7.40 5.02 15.82
CA TRP A 389 8.11 4.34 14.75
C TRP A 389 9.58 4.09 15.06
N VAL A 390 10.26 5.06 15.66
CA VAL A 390 11.65 4.90 16.11
C VAL A 390 11.73 3.85 17.22
N LEU A 391 10.82 3.90 18.20
CA LEU A 391 10.75 2.91 19.27
C LEU A 391 10.41 1.52 18.74
N TYR A 392 9.55 1.42 17.73
CA TYR A 392 9.23 0.17 17.05
C TYR A 392 10.49 -0.48 16.44
N GLY A 393 11.36 0.31 15.81
CA GLY A 393 12.64 -0.19 15.31
C GLY A 393 13.51 -0.85 16.38
N LEU A 394 13.41 -0.39 17.64
CA LEU A 394 14.13 -0.99 18.77
C LEU A 394 13.51 -2.30 19.26
N THR A 395 12.24 -2.56 18.95
CA THR A 395 11.51 -3.77 19.40
C THR A 395 11.47 -4.87 18.35
N VAL A 396 11.84 -4.58 17.09
CA VAL A 396 11.86 -5.56 15.98
C VAL A 396 12.59 -6.86 16.33
N PRO A 397 13.80 -6.85 16.94
CA PRO A 397 14.52 -8.10 17.21
C PRO A 397 13.81 -9.07 18.15
N GLY A 398 12.87 -8.58 18.97
CA GLY A 398 12.13 -9.40 19.94
C GLY A 398 10.72 -9.82 19.49
N ILE A 399 10.34 -9.51 18.25
CA ILE A 399 9.03 -9.91 17.69
C ILE A 399 9.00 -11.44 17.53
N GLY A 400 7.98 -12.08 18.11
CA GLY A 400 7.83 -13.54 18.08
C GLY A 400 8.47 -14.27 19.26
N ASP A 401 9.39 -13.64 19.99
CA ASP A 401 10.05 -14.26 21.15
C ASP A 401 9.11 -14.38 22.36
N SER A 402 8.24 -13.38 22.55
CA SER A 402 7.30 -13.36 23.67
C SER A 402 6.08 -12.49 23.40
N VAL A 403 4.96 -12.85 24.01
CA VAL A 403 3.69 -12.11 23.92
C VAL A 403 3.84 -10.61 24.25
N PRO A 404 4.52 -10.21 25.34
CA PRO A 404 4.67 -8.79 25.66
C PRO A 404 5.53 -8.03 24.64
N ALA A 405 6.60 -8.65 24.13
CA ALA A 405 7.46 -8.02 23.14
C ALA A 405 6.69 -7.77 21.82
N THR A 406 5.98 -8.79 21.32
CA THR A 406 5.16 -8.66 20.11
C THR A 406 4.01 -7.66 20.31
N LEU A 407 3.38 -7.64 21.49
CA LEU A 407 2.32 -6.67 21.82
C LEU A 407 2.83 -5.23 21.81
N ILE A 408 4.00 -4.97 22.42
CA ILE A 408 4.59 -3.62 22.44
C ILE A 408 4.95 -3.19 21.03
N ALA A 409 5.61 -4.06 20.25
CA ALA A 409 5.95 -3.77 18.86
C ALA A 409 4.71 -3.43 18.03
N GLU A 410 3.67 -4.26 18.06
CA GLU A 410 2.45 -3.98 17.29
C GLU A 410 1.67 -2.77 17.79
N THR A 411 1.73 -2.45 19.09
CA THR A 411 1.13 -1.22 19.61
C THR A 411 1.84 0.01 19.05
N LEU A 412 3.18 0.00 19.01
CA LEU A 412 3.98 1.07 18.43
C LEU A 412 3.77 1.19 16.91
N ALA A 413 3.68 0.05 16.21
CA ALA A 413 3.30 0.02 14.81
C ALA A 413 1.89 0.59 14.59
N GLY A 414 0.92 0.23 15.44
CA GLY A 414 -0.43 0.76 15.42
C GLY A 414 -0.49 2.29 15.58
N ILE A 415 0.27 2.86 16.52
CA ILE A 415 0.37 4.32 16.72
C ILE A 415 1.00 4.99 15.49
N THR A 416 2.01 4.34 14.89
CA THR A 416 2.67 4.84 13.69
C THR A 416 1.73 4.85 12.49
N VAL A 417 1.16 3.69 12.16
CA VAL A 417 0.23 3.51 11.04
C VAL A 417 -1.01 4.38 11.23
N GLY A 418 -1.60 4.37 12.43
CA GLY A 418 -2.78 5.14 12.81
C GLY A 418 -2.60 6.64 12.62
N GLY A 419 -1.53 7.20 13.17
CA GLY A 419 -1.28 8.64 13.08
C GLY A 419 -0.82 9.06 11.69
N ILE A 420 0.17 8.40 11.08
CA ILE A 420 0.70 8.78 9.76
C ILE A 420 -0.36 8.61 8.65
N SER A 421 -1.09 7.50 8.63
CA SER A 421 -2.13 7.28 7.60
C SER A 421 -3.29 8.26 7.72
N SER A 422 -3.58 8.76 8.92
CA SER A 422 -4.64 9.74 9.13
C SER A 422 -4.31 11.14 8.60
N LEU A 423 -3.03 11.50 8.47
CA LEU A 423 -2.62 12.86 8.11
C LEU A 423 -3.09 13.26 6.71
N PRO A 424 -2.87 12.48 5.63
CA PRO A 424 -3.36 12.83 4.31
C PRO A 424 -4.88 13.06 4.27
N LEU A 425 -5.64 12.21 4.97
CA LEU A 425 -7.09 12.31 5.01
C LEU A 425 -7.56 13.50 5.84
N ALA A 426 -7.02 13.69 7.04
CA ALA A 426 -7.43 14.77 7.95
C ALA A 426 -7.05 16.17 7.44
N LEU A 427 -5.95 16.26 6.66
CA LEU A 427 -5.49 17.50 6.04
C LEU A 427 -6.20 17.82 4.73
N LEU A 428 -7.07 16.95 4.20
CA LEU A 428 -7.89 17.30 3.04
C LEU A 428 -8.66 18.60 3.32
N PRO A 429 -8.68 19.56 2.37
CA PRO A 429 -9.27 20.86 2.61
C PRO A 429 -10.79 20.82 2.50
N ILE A 430 -11.46 19.73 2.90
CA ILE A 430 -12.91 19.51 2.74
C ILE A 430 -13.68 20.03 3.97
N GLY A 431 -14.85 20.62 3.74
CA GLY A 431 -15.75 21.07 4.79
C GLY A 431 -16.04 19.97 5.82
N GLY A 432 -15.76 20.23 7.10
CA GLY A 432 -15.93 19.28 8.20
C GLY A 432 -14.64 18.60 8.67
N LEU A 433 -13.58 18.64 7.86
CA LEU A 433 -12.24 18.15 8.24
C LEU A 433 -11.36 19.29 8.77
N PRO A 434 -10.34 18.97 9.60
CA PRO A 434 -9.43 19.98 10.14
C PRO A 434 -8.66 20.76 9.06
N GLY A 435 -8.29 20.11 7.95
CA GLY A 435 -7.54 20.71 6.84
C GLY A 435 -8.19 21.98 6.26
N ARG A 436 -9.52 22.06 6.22
CA ARG A 436 -10.26 23.26 5.73
C ARG A 436 -9.92 24.51 6.55
N GLY A 437 -9.74 24.37 7.87
CA GLY A 437 -9.41 25.49 8.75
C GLY A 437 -8.05 26.10 8.40
N LEU A 438 -7.05 25.25 8.15
CA LEU A 438 -5.72 25.65 7.70
C LEU A 438 -5.77 26.33 6.32
N TRP A 439 -6.52 25.75 5.38
CA TRP A 439 -6.67 26.29 4.04
C TRP A 439 -7.26 27.70 4.01
N VAL A 440 -8.30 27.95 4.82
CA VAL A 440 -8.90 29.31 4.95
C VAL A 440 -7.93 30.28 5.59
N TRP A 441 -7.21 29.84 6.62
CA TRP A 441 -6.32 30.71 7.38
C TRP A 441 -5.08 31.11 6.58
N ARG A 442 -4.29 30.14 6.11
CA ARG A 442 -3.07 30.35 5.31
C ARG A 442 -2.79 29.13 4.41
N ARG A 443 -3.07 29.26 3.11
CA ARG A 443 -2.85 28.18 2.11
C ARG A 443 -1.43 27.61 2.11
N GLY A 444 -0.41 28.45 2.30
CA GLY A 444 0.98 28.00 2.37
C GLY A 444 1.28 27.11 3.59
N VAL A 445 0.69 27.41 4.75
CA VAL A 445 0.86 26.58 5.96
C VAL A 445 0.15 25.24 5.76
N TRP A 446 -1.06 25.27 5.21
CA TRP A 446 -1.76 24.03 4.82
C TRP A 446 -0.90 23.19 3.88
N ALA A 447 -0.35 23.79 2.81
CA ALA A 447 0.43 23.08 1.81
C ALA A 447 1.69 22.44 2.44
N GLY A 448 2.37 23.17 3.32
CA GLY A 448 3.51 22.64 4.08
C GLY A 448 3.11 21.45 4.94
N CYS A 449 2.08 21.57 5.78
CA CYS A 449 1.61 20.47 6.62
C CYS A 449 1.18 19.25 5.80
N TYR A 450 0.47 19.48 4.68
CA TYR A 450 -0.01 18.41 3.81
C TYR A 450 1.13 17.70 3.09
N ALA A 451 2.09 18.46 2.56
CA ALA A 451 3.30 17.90 1.97
C ALA A 451 4.11 17.09 2.99
N THR A 452 4.28 17.58 4.23
CA THR A 452 4.95 16.82 5.30
C THR A 452 4.21 15.54 5.65
N GLY A 453 2.88 15.59 5.79
CA GLY A 453 2.07 14.40 6.09
C GLY A 453 2.13 13.35 4.98
N LEU A 454 2.05 13.77 3.71
CA LEU A 454 2.20 12.87 2.56
C LEU A 454 3.62 12.33 2.43
N LEU A 455 4.64 13.16 2.63
CA LEU A 455 6.02 12.71 2.60
C LEU A 455 6.26 11.62 3.65
N ALA A 456 5.81 11.82 4.89
CA ALA A 456 5.93 10.80 5.92
C ALA A 456 5.09 9.56 5.61
N PHE A 457 3.90 9.71 5.04
CA PHE A 457 3.11 8.59 4.56
C PHE A 457 3.88 7.75 3.53
N PHE A 458 4.47 8.39 2.52
CA PHE A 458 5.25 7.68 1.50
C PHE A 458 6.59 7.16 2.01
N VAL A 459 7.27 7.84 2.93
CA VAL A 459 8.57 7.36 3.42
C VAL A 459 8.39 6.22 4.42
N ILE A 460 7.38 6.28 5.28
CA ILE A 460 7.22 5.36 6.42
C ILE A 460 6.29 4.20 6.06
N LEU A 461 5.14 4.49 5.42
CA LEU A 461 4.13 3.46 5.13
C LEU A 461 4.24 2.89 3.71
N LEU A 462 4.89 3.61 2.78
CA LEU A 462 5.02 3.21 1.37
C LEU A 462 6.43 3.46 0.79
N PRO A 463 7.52 3.02 1.44
CA PRO A 463 8.88 3.34 0.99
C PRO A 463 9.15 2.94 -0.47
N LEU A 464 9.57 3.89 -1.31
CA LEU A 464 10.02 3.68 -2.70
C LEU A 464 11.48 3.18 -2.68
N PRO A 465 11.83 2.03 -3.30
CA PRO A 465 11.79 1.91 -4.77
C PRO A 465 11.15 0.62 -5.35
N PHE A 466 10.74 -0.34 -4.54
CA PHE A 466 10.31 -1.67 -5.02
C PHE A 466 8.81 -1.80 -5.37
N SER A 467 7.95 -0.89 -4.93
CA SER A 467 6.49 -1.03 -5.11
C SER A 467 5.89 -0.38 -6.36
N TRP A 468 6.68 0.27 -7.23
CA TRP A 468 6.14 0.95 -8.42
C TRP A 468 6.77 0.54 -9.74
N ALA A 469 8.03 0.06 -9.73
CA ALA A 469 8.67 -0.52 -10.92
C ALA A 469 8.01 -1.84 -11.34
N GLU A 470 7.30 -2.47 -10.39
CA GLU A 470 6.68 -3.78 -10.50
C GLU A 470 5.19 -3.74 -10.86
N VAL A 471 4.64 -2.53 -10.96
CA VAL A 471 3.22 -2.28 -10.72
C VAL A 471 2.65 -1.46 -11.86
N GLU A 472 2.45 -2.11 -13.00
CA GLU A 472 1.64 -1.52 -14.07
C GLU A 472 0.16 -1.49 -13.66
N TRP A 473 -0.32 -2.50 -12.93
CA TRP A 473 -1.72 -2.63 -12.55
C TRP A 473 -2.14 -1.70 -11.39
N GLU A 474 -1.34 -1.55 -10.31
CA GLU A 474 -1.77 -0.64 -9.24
C GLU A 474 -1.65 0.83 -9.62
N LEU A 475 -0.79 1.23 -10.57
CA LEU A 475 -0.85 2.61 -11.09
C LEU A 475 -2.22 2.89 -11.70
N TRP A 476 -2.77 1.97 -12.51
CA TRP A 476 -4.11 2.09 -13.06
C TRP A 476 -5.20 1.98 -11.99
N ALA A 477 -4.99 1.19 -10.92
CA ALA A 477 -5.91 1.17 -9.78
C ALA A 477 -5.93 2.52 -9.02
N TRP A 478 -4.76 3.13 -8.79
CA TRP A 478 -4.64 4.46 -8.19
C TRP A 478 -5.25 5.53 -9.09
N VAL A 479 -4.89 5.54 -10.37
CA VAL A 479 -5.47 6.45 -11.38
C VAL A 479 -6.98 6.25 -11.47
N GLY A 480 -7.46 5.01 -11.48
CA GLY A 480 -8.87 4.65 -11.50
C GLY A 480 -9.60 5.13 -10.25
N MET A 481 -9.04 4.93 -9.06
CA MET A 481 -9.58 5.44 -7.80
C MET A 481 -9.64 6.97 -7.80
N TYR A 482 -8.57 7.64 -8.25
CA TYR A 482 -8.57 9.10 -8.39
C TYR A 482 -9.58 9.59 -9.43
N ALA A 483 -9.74 8.88 -10.55
CA ALA A 483 -10.73 9.18 -11.58
C ALA A 483 -12.16 9.00 -11.05
N VAL A 484 -12.42 7.95 -10.27
CA VAL A 484 -13.70 7.73 -9.57
C VAL A 484 -13.95 8.87 -8.59
N TYR A 485 -12.97 9.23 -7.76
CA TYR A 485 -13.09 10.35 -6.82
C TYR A 485 -13.39 11.68 -7.53
N ALA A 486 -12.64 11.99 -8.59
CA ALA A 486 -12.85 13.17 -9.42
C ALA A 486 -14.24 13.14 -10.08
N GLY A 487 -14.66 11.98 -10.61
CA GLY A 487 -15.97 11.77 -11.20
C GLY A 487 -17.10 12.00 -10.20
N VAL A 488 -17.00 11.44 -8.99
CA VAL A 488 -17.96 11.67 -7.90
C VAL A 488 -18.02 13.13 -7.52
N ALA A 489 -16.87 13.81 -7.39
CA ALA A 489 -16.81 15.23 -7.10
C ALA A 489 -17.49 16.09 -8.19
N VAL A 490 -17.26 15.77 -9.46
CA VAL A 490 -17.88 16.45 -10.60
C VAL A 490 -19.39 16.18 -10.68
N VAL A 491 -19.83 14.94 -10.48
CA VAL A 491 -21.26 14.57 -10.46
C VAL A 491 -21.97 15.27 -9.31
N ALA A 492 -21.40 15.23 -8.10
CA ALA A 492 -21.95 15.93 -6.94
C ALA A 492 -22.06 17.44 -7.23
N TRP A 493 -21.02 18.04 -7.83
CA TRP A 493 -21.04 19.44 -8.25
C TRP A 493 -22.14 19.70 -9.28
N LEU A 494 -22.26 18.93 -10.35
CA LEU A 494 -23.29 19.11 -11.37
C LEU A 494 -24.71 18.99 -10.81
N VAL A 495 -24.97 17.97 -10.00
CA VAL A 495 -26.29 17.72 -9.40
C VAL A 495 -26.66 18.81 -8.39
N LEU A 496 -25.71 19.22 -7.56
CA LEU A 496 -25.96 20.22 -6.50
C LEU A 496 -25.88 21.66 -6.97
N THR A 497 -25.26 21.95 -8.12
CA THR A 497 -25.20 23.32 -8.66
C THR A 497 -26.24 23.59 -9.73
N ARG A 498 -26.70 22.57 -10.50
CA ARG A 498 -27.76 22.79 -11.49
C ARG A 498 -29.00 23.40 -10.81
N PRO A 499 -29.44 24.59 -11.22
CA PRO A 499 -30.71 25.14 -10.78
C PRO A 499 -31.81 24.26 -11.36
N TRP A 500 -32.66 23.69 -10.51
CA TRP A 500 -33.87 23.05 -11.00
C TRP A 500 -34.73 24.15 -11.64
N ARG A 501 -34.68 24.23 -12.96
CA ARG A 501 -35.61 25.02 -13.76
C ARG A 501 -37.02 24.49 -13.46
N THR A 502 -37.80 25.35 -12.80
CA THR A 502 -39.25 25.49 -12.99
C THR A 502 -40.16 24.51 -12.24
N ALA A 503 -40.80 25.06 -11.20
CA ALA A 503 -42.26 25.05 -11.14
C ALA A 503 -42.76 26.50 -10.94
N ALA A 504 -42.36 27.38 -11.86
CA ALA A 504 -43.16 28.55 -12.21
C ALA A 504 -44.34 28.03 -13.04
N LYS A 505 -45.41 27.64 -12.35
CA LYS A 505 -46.76 27.39 -12.89
C LYS A 505 -47.75 27.65 -11.76
N VAL A 506 -47.94 28.91 -11.35
CA VAL A 506 -49.10 29.32 -10.53
C VAL A 506 -49.65 30.70 -10.90
N THR A 507 -48.93 31.56 -11.63
CA THR A 507 -49.41 32.93 -11.94
C THR A 507 -49.58 33.18 -13.43
N ASP A 508 -50.37 32.36 -14.12
CA ASP A 508 -50.96 32.69 -15.44
C ASP A 508 -52.47 32.38 -15.46
N GLY A 509 -53.12 32.35 -14.28
CA GLY A 509 -54.54 32.01 -14.15
C GLY A 509 -55.44 33.13 -13.62
N VAL A 510 -54.93 34.35 -13.42
CA VAL A 510 -55.72 35.47 -12.88
C VAL A 510 -55.36 36.74 -13.63
N GLU A 511 -55.80 36.89 -14.88
CA GLU A 511 -55.96 38.20 -15.54
C GLU A 511 -56.58 38.11 -16.95
N GLU A 512 -57.63 37.31 -17.17
CA GLU A 512 -58.49 37.45 -18.37
C GLU A 512 -59.96 37.16 -18.06
N GLU A 513 -60.52 37.85 -17.06
CA GLU A 513 -61.98 38.06 -16.95
C GLU A 513 -62.19 39.46 -16.36
N GLY A 514 -62.23 40.48 -17.22
CA GLY A 514 -62.49 41.83 -16.70
C GLY A 514 -62.31 43.02 -17.63
N VAL A 515 -62.33 42.88 -18.96
CA VAL A 515 -62.37 44.05 -19.86
C VAL A 515 -63.23 43.77 -21.10
N GLU A 516 -64.51 43.45 -20.93
CA GLU A 516 -65.48 43.66 -22.02
C GLU A 516 -66.92 43.80 -21.48
N SER A 517 -67.28 45.02 -21.06
CA SER A 517 -68.65 45.56 -21.09
C SER A 517 -68.55 47.05 -20.79
N ALA A 518 -68.41 47.88 -21.83
CA ALA A 518 -69.52 48.67 -22.38
C ALA A 518 -70.10 49.63 -21.32
N ALA A 519 -69.67 50.89 -21.35
CA ALA A 519 -70.30 51.95 -22.15
C ALA A 519 -71.69 52.33 -21.59
N GLY A 520 -71.80 53.55 -21.08
CA GLY A 520 -73.10 54.19 -20.93
C GLY A 520 -73.15 55.23 -19.82
N ASP A 521 -73.35 56.48 -20.25
CA ASP A 521 -73.89 57.59 -19.47
C ASP A 521 -73.00 58.21 -18.37
N ARG A 522 -73.09 59.49 -18.02
CA ARG A 522 -73.50 60.77 -18.63
C ARG A 522 -73.54 61.73 -17.43
N VAL A 523 -73.16 62.99 -17.67
CA VAL A 523 -73.86 64.19 -17.17
C VAL A 523 -73.73 64.57 -15.68
N GLU A 524 -73.27 65.83 -15.50
CA GLU A 524 -73.54 66.81 -14.42
C GLU A 524 -73.12 66.43 -12.98
N THR A 525 -72.46 67.29 -12.20
CA THR A 525 -72.45 68.76 -12.08
C THR A 525 -71.14 69.22 -11.47
#